data_AF-A0A8H3BFN1-F1
#
_entry.id   AF-A0A8H3BFN1-F1
#
_cell.length_a   1.000
_cell.length_b   1.000
_cell.length_c   1.000
_cell.angle_alpha   90.00
_cell.angle_beta   90.00
_cell.angle_gamma   90.00
#
_symmetry.space_group_name_H-M   'P 1'
#
loop_
_entity.id
_entity.type
_entity.pdbx_description
1 polymer ?
#
loop_
_entity_poly.entity_id
_entity_poly.type
_entity_poly.pdbx_seq_one_letter_code
_entity_poly.pdbx_strand_id
1 'polypeptide(L)'
;MSKLFSRLWGAWRRQSKHFVGEDIDGNRYYEIPAQRTDLVRTTRRVEYNVTSHDAAQNVNRARQLSVQWASWLSHTRPDPPTIQELQADLLRRQRLQHNVRMIEARDREERERQMITAQAEPQPLRVAGGGTQHAQNPAGQGEQKDTEDPWEKAKKEAPPEEPTAWQPQTARRR
;
A
#
# COMPACT_ATOMS: atom_id res chain seq x y z
N MET A 1 47.42 36.95 -6.57
CA MET A 1 47.36 35.62 -5.92
C MET A 1 45.94 35.23 -5.43
N SER A 2 44.86 35.58 -6.14
CA SER A 2 43.47 35.40 -5.63
C SER A 2 42.69 34.24 -6.29
N LYS A 3 43.27 33.58 -7.29
CA LYS A 3 42.57 32.53 -8.09
C LYS A 3 42.54 31.16 -7.41
N LEU A 4 43.46 30.89 -6.47
CA LEU A 4 43.51 29.64 -5.72
C LEU A 4 42.42 29.60 -4.64
N PHE A 5 42.24 30.69 -3.89
CA PHE A 5 41.17 30.82 -2.89
C PHE A 5 39.77 30.78 -3.51
N SER A 6 39.56 31.40 -4.68
CA SER A 6 38.28 31.36 -5.40
C SER A 6 37.91 29.94 -5.89
N ARG A 7 38.90 29.14 -6.31
CA ARG A 7 38.70 27.74 -6.73
C ARG A 7 38.39 26.82 -5.54
N LEU A 8 39.07 27.04 -4.42
CA LEU A 8 38.80 26.32 -3.16
C LEU A 8 37.42 26.68 -2.60
N TRP A 9 37.03 27.97 -2.66
CA TRP A 9 35.72 28.44 -2.23
C TRP A 9 34.58 27.95 -3.14
N GLY A 10 34.82 27.92 -4.45
CA GLY A 10 33.87 27.40 -5.44
C GLY A 10 33.67 25.88 -5.32
N ALA A 11 34.72 25.12 -5.00
CA ALA A 11 34.63 23.70 -4.71
C ALA A 11 33.85 23.43 -3.41
N TRP A 12 34.11 24.22 -2.35
CA TRP A 12 33.41 24.11 -1.08
C TRP A 12 31.91 24.43 -1.20
N ARG A 13 31.53 25.49 -1.95
CA ARG A 13 30.12 25.79 -2.25
C ARG A 13 29.43 24.76 -3.14
N ARG A 14 30.15 24.10 -4.05
CA ARG A 14 29.60 23.03 -4.89
C ARG A 14 29.33 21.72 -4.13
N GLN A 15 29.84 21.60 -2.91
CA GLN A 15 29.68 20.42 -2.06
C GLN A 15 28.74 20.64 -0.88
N SER A 16 28.14 21.82 -0.73
CA SER A 16 27.26 22.07 0.41
C SER A 16 25.95 21.28 0.25
N LYS A 17 25.83 20.19 1.02
CA LYS A 17 24.56 19.50 1.24
C LYS A 17 23.52 20.50 1.74
N HIS A 18 22.38 20.59 1.07
CA HIS A 18 21.26 21.42 1.49
C HIS A 18 20.40 20.64 2.48
N PHE A 19 20.23 21.15 3.70
CA PHE A 19 19.34 20.54 4.69
C PHE A 19 17.89 20.80 4.30
N VAL A 20 17.12 19.72 4.15
CA VAL A 20 15.73 19.76 3.69
C VAL A 20 14.76 19.64 4.85
N GLY A 21 15.05 18.75 5.79
CA GLY A 21 14.18 18.52 6.94
C GLY A 21 14.60 17.34 7.78
N GLU A 22 13.78 17.07 8.80
CA GLU A 22 13.96 15.98 9.75
C GLU A 22 12.64 15.22 9.88
N ASP A 23 12.71 13.91 10.11
CA ASP A 23 11.52 13.11 10.43
C ASP A 23 11.22 13.11 11.94
N ILE A 24 10.21 12.36 12.34
CA ILE A 24 9.79 12.24 13.74
C ILE A 24 10.80 11.41 14.55
N ASP A 25 11.63 10.60 13.89
CA ASP A 25 12.64 9.73 14.50
C ASP A 25 14.01 10.45 14.63
N GLY A 26 14.11 11.67 14.14
CA GLY A 26 15.31 12.51 14.16
C GLY A 26 16.31 12.23 13.03
N ASN A 27 15.90 11.55 11.97
CA ASN A 27 16.71 11.36 10.77
C ASN A 27 16.70 12.64 9.95
N ARG A 28 17.88 13.07 9.50
CA ARG A 28 18.07 14.32 8.77
C ARG A 28 18.19 14.06 7.27
N TYR A 29 17.50 14.85 6.48
CA TYR A 29 17.42 14.70 5.04
C TYR A 29 18.11 15.85 4.33
N TYR A 30 18.88 15.50 3.30
CA TYR A 30 19.67 16.44 2.54
C TYR A 30 19.51 16.26 1.03
N GLU A 31 19.54 17.38 0.33
CA GLU A 31 19.64 17.42 -1.12
C GLU A 31 21.03 17.92 -1.53
N ILE A 32 21.68 17.16 -2.41
CA ILE A 32 23.04 17.41 -2.84
C ILE A 32 22.98 17.77 -4.33
N PRO A 33 23.44 18.98 -4.72
CA PRO A 33 23.48 19.35 -6.12
C PRO A 33 24.41 18.41 -6.90
N ALA A 34 24.03 18.08 -8.14
CA ALA A 34 24.88 17.28 -9.00
C ALA A 34 26.22 18.00 -9.23
N GLN A 35 27.33 17.30 -8.96
CA GLN A 35 28.66 17.91 -9.04
C GLN A 35 29.19 18.02 -10.48
N ARG A 36 28.58 17.24 -11.37
CA ARG A 36 29.06 16.95 -12.72
C ARG A 36 28.01 17.42 -13.71
N THR A 37 28.44 18.15 -14.75
CA THR A 37 27.56 18.82 -15.72
C THR A 37 26.63 17.86 -16.48
N ASP A 38 27.01 16.59 -16.58
CA ASP A 38 26.27 15.52 -17.23
C ASP A 38 25.13 14.94 -16.38
N LEU A 39 25.13 15.18 -15.07
CA LEU A 39 24.04 14.79 -14.18
C LEU A 39 23.12 15.99 -13.94
N VAL A 40 21.91 15.93 -14.50
CA VAL A 40 20.89 16.99 -14.32
C VAL A 40 20.21 16.88 -12.95
N ARG A 41 20.19 15.69 -12.34
CA ARG A 41 19.38 15.38 -11.16
C ARG A 41 20.17 15.50 -9.86
N THR A 42 19.63 16.22 -8.89
CA THR A 42 20.14 16.29 -7.51
C THR A 42 20.10 14.92 -6.85
N THR A 43 21.05 14.64 -5.96
CA THR A 43 21.05 13.39 -5.16
C THR A 43 20.43 13.66 -3.80
N ARG A 44 19.52 12.80 -3.35
CA ARG A 44 18.86 12.90 -2.04
C ARG A 44 19.47 11.89 -1.08
N ARG A 45 19.82 12.31 0.13
CA ARG A 45 20.51 11.47 1.12
C ARG A 45 19.91 11.64 2.52
N VAL A 46 19.88 10.56 3.27
CA VAL A 46 19.48 10.53 4.69
C VAL A 46 20.71 10.34 5.58
N GLU A 47 20.76 11.08 6.68
CA GLU A 47 21.67 10.87 7.80
C GLU A 47 20.84 10.41 9.00
N TYR A 48 21.02 9.15 9.39
CA TYR A 48 20.31 8.58 10.53
C TYR A 48 20.81 9.17 11.85
N ASN A 49 19.91 9.34 12.83
CA ASN A 49 20.19 9.98 14.12
C ASN A 49 21.27 9.23 14.95
N VAL A 50 21.42 7.91 14.78
CA VAL A 50 22.23 7.07 15.69
C VAL A 50 23.56 6.65 15.06
N THR A 51 24.66 6.92 15.78
CA THR A 51 26.09 6.67 15.50
C THR A 51 26.50 5.18 15.43
N SER A 52 25.64 4.25 15.01
CA SER A 52 26.11 2.88 14.75
C SER A 52 26.69 2.78 13.34
N HIS A 53 28.02 2.65 13.25
CA HIS A 53 28.78 2.50 12.01
C HIS A 53 28.57 1.14 11.30
N ASP A 54 27.61 0.34 11.75
CA ASP A 54 27.41 -1.04 11.31
C ASP A 54 26.55 -1.10 10.04
N ALA A 55 27.10 -1.64 8.96
CA ALA A 55 26.46 -1.67 7.64
C ALA A 55 25.19 -2.54 7.61
N ALA A 56 25.14 -3.62 8.39
CA ALA A 56 23.97 -4.49 8.46
C ALA A 56 22.75 -3.80 9.09
N GLN A 57 22.99 -2.92 10.07
CA GLN A 57 21.94 -2.14 10.71
C GLN A 57 21.37 -1.07 9.77
N ASN A 58 22.18 -0.55 8.85
CA ASN A 58 21.74 0.46 7.88
C ASN A 58 20.71 -0.08 6.87
N VAL A 59 20.81 -1.34 6.45
CA VAL A 59 19.84 -1.94 5.50
C VAL A 59 18.45 -2.06 6.13
N ASN A 60 18.38 -2.44 7.40
CA ASN A 60 17.11 -2.50 8.12
C ASN A 60 16.53 -1.10 8.37
N ARG A 61 17.38 -0.08 8.58
CA ARG A 61 16.91 1.31 8.76
C ARG A 61 16.27 1.90 7.52
N ALA A 62 16.77 1.58 6.32
CA ALA A 62 16.13 2.01 5.08
C ALA A 62 14.67 1.52 4.97
N ARG A 63 14.35 0.34 5.57
CA ARG A 63 12.99 -0.19 5.65
C ARG A 63 12.13 0.44 6.75
N GLN A 64 12.76 1.06 7.75
CA GLN A 64 12.08 1.70 8.88
C GLN A 64 11.67 3.14 8.57
N LEU A 65 12.21 3.74 7.51
CA LEU A 65 11.83 5.08 7.07
C LEU A 65 10.33 5.17 6.78
N SER A 66 9.73 6.31 7.11
CA SER A 66 8.36 6.59 6.69
C SER A 66 8.24 6.51 5.16
N VAL A 67 7.08 6.03 4.69
CA VAL A 67 6.82 5.87 3.25
C VAL A 67 6.97 7.21 2.51
N GLN A 68 6.55 8.30 3.14
CA GLN A 68 6.61 9.64 2.55
C GLN A 68 8.06 10.09 2.29
N TRP A 69 8.95 9.90 3.28
CA TRP A 69 10.38 10.18 3.11
C TRP A 69 11.03 9.21 2.13
N ALA A 70 10.64 7.93 2.10
CA ALA A 70 11.13 6.96 1.13
C ALA A 70 10.78 7.36 -0.31
N SER A 71 9.53 7.81 -0.55
CA SER A 71 9.09 8.33 -1.86
C SER A 71 9.80 9.62 -2.27
N TRP A 72 10.17 10.47 -1.30
CA TRP A 72 11.01 11.63 -1.57
C TRP A 72 12.45 11.20 -1.90
N LEU A 73 13.05 10.27 -1.17
CA LEU A 73 14.40 9.78 -1.45
C LEU A 73 14.54 9.09 -2.82
N SER A 74 13.50 8.41 -3.30
CA SER A 74 13.45 7.83 -4.66
C SER A 74 13.19 8.87 -5.77
N HIS A 75 12.89 10.11 -5.38
CA HIS A 75 12.32 11.20 -6.17
C HIS A 75 11.07 10.82 -6.97
N THR A 76 10.27 9.90 -6.44
CA THR A 76 8.89 9.72 -6.89
C THR A 76 8.04 10.93 -6.50
N ARG A 77 8.35 11.54 -5.34
CA ARG A 77 7.74 12.78 -4.87
C ARG A 77 8.69 13.97 -5.06
N PRO A 78 8.25 15.11 -5.63
CA PRO A 78 9.11 16.30 -5.78
C PRO A 78 9.40 16.96 -4.43
N ASP A 79 8.36 17.28 -3.67
CA ASP A 79 8.44 18.04 -2.43
C ASP A 79 8.69 17.14 -1.21
N PRO A 80 9.46 17.61 -0.20
CA PRO A 80 9.64 16.86 1.03
C PRO A 80 8.33 16.77 1.83
N PRO A 81 8.13 15.71 2.61
CA PRO A 81 7.00 15.62 3.52
C PRO A 81 7.09 16.65 4.65
N THR A 82 5.94 17.05 5.18
CA THR A 82 5.87 17.93 6.35
C THR A 82 5.73 17.13 7.64
N ILE A 83 6.14 17.71 8.76
CA ILE A 83 6.00 17.07 10.08
C ILE A 83 4.53 16.76 10.40
N GLN A 84 3.61 17.65 10.05
CA GLN A 84 2.18 17.46 10.26
C GLN A 84 1.64 16.27 9.45
N GLU A 85 2.10 16.10 8.20
CA GLU A 85 1.74 14.97 7.35
C GLU A 85 2.21 13.63 7.94
N LEU A 86 3.44 13.60 8.49
CA LEU A 86 4.01 12.44 9.16
C LEU A 86 3.23 12.09 10.44
N GLN A 87 2.84 13.09 11.23
CA GLN A 87 2.03 12.91 12.43
C GLN A 87 0.62 12.39 12.09
N ALA A 88 -0.01 12.94 11.05
CA ALA A 88 -1.31 12.49 10.59
C ALA A 88 -1.27 11.02 10.12
N ASP A 89 -0.21 10.60 9.41
CA ASP A 89 -0.03 9.22 9.01
C ASP A 89 0.18 8.29 10.21
N LEU A 90 0.95 8.70 11.23
CA LEU A 90 1.10 7.94 12.47
C LEU A 90 -0.26 7.68 13.14
N LEU A 91 -1.07 8.73 13.31
CA LEU A 91 -2.41 8.61 13.90
C LEU A 91 -3.31 7.71 13.05
N ARG A 92 -3.26 7.83 11.72
CA ARG A 92 -3.99 6.95 10.80
C ARG A 92 -3.59 5.49 10.99
N ARG A 93 -2.29 5.19 11.07
CA ARG A 93 -1.78 3.82 11.27
C ARG A 93 -2.22 3.26 12.62
N GLN A 94 -2.21 4.04 13.68
CA GLN A 94 -2.71 3.62 14.99
C GLN A 94 -4.20 3.25 14.96
N ARG A 95 -5.03 4.09 14.33
CA ARG A 95 -6.47 3.81 14.16
C ARG A 95 -6.69 2.54 13.34
N LEU A 96 -5.95 2.38 12.24
CA LEU A 96 -6.03 1.19 11.40
C LEU A 96 -5.67 -0.07 12.20
N GLN A 97 -4.58 -0.06 12.96
CA GLN A 97 -4.18 -1.18 13.81
C GLN A 97 -5.23 -1.53 14.87
N HIS A 98 -5.92 -0.53 15.42
CA HIS A 98 -7.04 -0.78 16.33
C HIS A 98 -8.20 -1.46 15.60
N ASN A 99 -8.62 -0.93 14.45
CA ASN A 99 -9.73 -1.51 13.68
C ASN A 99 -9.42 -2.93 13.20
N VAL A 100 -8.19 -3.18 12.74
CA VAL A 100 -7.73 -4.51 12.33
C VAL A 100 -7.85 -5.50 13.49
N ARG A 101 -7.40 -5.13 14.70
CA ARG A 101 -7.53 -6.00 15.89
C ARG A 101 -8.98 -6.32 16.23
N MET A 102 -9.89 -5.35 16.09
CA MET A 102 -11.32 -5.56 16.34
C MET A 102 -11.94 -6.53 15.32
N ILE A 103 -11.58 -6.39 14.04
CA ILE A 103 -12.03 -7.29 12.97
C ILE A 103 -11.45 -8.69 13.19
N GLU A 104 -10.16 -8.81 13.48
CA GLU A 104 -9.51 -10.10 13.74
C GLU A 104 -10.13 -10.84 14.93
N ALA A 105 -10.54 -10.12 15.98
CA ALA A 105 -11.24 -10.71 17.12
C ALA A 105 -12.63 -11.23 16.71
N ARG A 106 -13.40 -10.42 15.98
CA ARG A 106 -14.71 -10.81 15.46
C ARG A 106 -14.62 -12.02 14.52
N ASP A 107 -13.70 -11.98 13.57
CA ASP A 107 -13.46 -13.08 12.62
C ASP A 107 -13.08 -14.38 13.34
N ARG A 108 -12.33 -14.27 14.45
CA ARG A 108 -11.96 -15.43 15.27
C ARG A 108 -13.19 -16.02 15.95
N GLU A 109 -14.02 -15.20 16.59
CA GLU A 109 -15.27 -15.65 17.21
C GLU A 109 -16.23 -16.29 16.21
N GLU A 110 -16.38 -15.69 15.02
CA GLU A 110 -17.21 -16.24 13.95
C GLU A 110 -16.67 -17.59 13.44
N ARG A 111 -15.34 -17.73 13.28
CA ARG A 111 -14.72 -19.01 12.93
C ARG A 111 -14.92 -20.08 13.99
N GLU A 112 -14.78 -19.74 15.27
CA GLU A 112 -15.04 -20.66 16.38
C GLU A 112 -16.50 -21.14 16.40
N ARG A 113 -17.46 -20.22 16.19
CA ARG A 113 -18.88 -20.57 16.07
C ARG A 113 -19.14 -21.50 14.88
N GLN A 114 -18.57 -21.21 13.72
CA GLN A 114 -18.69 -22.07 12.54
C GLN A 114 -18.09 -23.46 12.77
N MET A 115 -16.95 -23.55 13.44
CA MET A 115 -16.34 -24.83 13.79
C MET A 115 -17.20 -25.65 14.74
N ILE A 116 -17.87 -25.01 15.71
CA ILE A 116 -18.80 -25.68 16.63
C ILE A 116 -20.05 -26.16 15.86
N THR A 117 -20.64 -25.32 15.02
CA THR A 117 -21.81 -25.69 14.21
C THR A 117 -21.48 -26.82 13.22
N ALA A 118 -20.31 -26.79 12.57
CA ALA A 118 -19.87 -27.83 11.65
C ALA A 118 -19.57 -29.16 12.36
N GLN A 119 -19.20 -29.14 13.64
CA GLN A 119 -19.06 -30.36 14.46
C GLN A 119 -20.42 -30.86 15.00
N ALA A 120 -21.40 -29.97 15.14
CA ALA A 120 -22.74 -30.30 15.62
C ALA A 120 -23.67 -30.84 14.52
N GLU A 121 -23.40 -30.57 13.24
CA GLU A 121 -24.11 -31.24 12.15
C GLU A 121 -23.67 -32.72 12.06
N PRO A 122 -24.59 -33.69 12.19
CA PRO A 122 -24.27 -35.09 11.94
C PRO A 122 -23.90 -35.24 10.46
N GLN A 123 -22.66 -35.63 10.20
CA GLN A 123 -22.22 -35.95 8.84
C GLN A 123 -23.18 -37.00 8.25
N PRO A 124 -23.89 -36.72 7.13
CA PRO A 124 -24.63 -37.76 6.47
C PRO A 124 -23.60 -38.80 6.00
N LEU A 125 -23.74 -40.04 6.48
CA LEU A 125 -22.95 -41.18 6.01
C LEU A 125 -22.98 -41.17 4.48
N ARG A 126 -21.88 -40.79 3.84
CA ARG A 126 -21.70 -40.98 2.40
C ARG A 126 -21.58 -42.48 2.19
N VAL A 127 -22.71 -43.11 1.86
CA VAL A 127 -22.76 -44.50 1.40
C VAL A 127 -21.91 -44.58 0.14
N ALA A 128 -20.79 -45.31 0.23
CA ALA A 128 -19.95 -45.66 -0.90
C ALA A 128 -20.72 -46.65 -1.81
N GLY A 129 -21.53 -46.11 -2.72
CA GLY A 129 -22.07 -46.84 -3.85
C GLY A 129 -21.24 -46.54 -5.10
N GLY A 130 -20.51 -47.53 -5.59
CA GLY A 130 -19.71 -47.42 -6.81
C GLY A 130 -20.57 -47.40 -8.09
N GLY A 131 -20.01 -46.81 -9.15
CA GLY A 131 -20.53 -46.82 -10.53
C GLY A 131 -21.77 -45.94 -10.71
N THR A 132 -21.92 -45.08 -11.71
CA THR A 132 -21.66 -45.31 -13.13
C THR A 132 -21.72 -43.94 -13.84
N GLN A 133 -21.03 -43.84 -14.97
CA GLN A 133 -20.98 -42.66 -15.82
C GLN A 133 -22.33 -42.40 -16.53
N HIS A 134 -22.57 -41.11 -16.77
CA HIS A 134 -23.23 -40.50 -17.93
C HIS A 134 -24.77 -40.50 -18.09
N ALA A 135 -25.21 -39.26 -18.37
CA ALA A 135 -26.16 -38.84 -19.40
C ALA A 135 -27.60 -38.51 -18.97
N GLN A 136 -27.92 -37.23 -19.26
CA GLN A 136 -29.19 -36.69 -19.74
C GLN A 136 -30.30 -36.39 -18.72
N ASN A 137 -30.50 -35.08 -18.52
CA ASN A 137 -31.79 -34.42 -18.26
C ASN A 137 -32.89 -34.95 -19.21
N PRO A 138 -34.19 -34.98 -18.83
CA PRO A 138 -34.89 -33.75 -18.41
C PRO A 138 -36.06 -33.85 -17.40
N ALA A 139 -36.39 -32.66 -16.88
CA ALA A 139 -37.72 -32.14 -16.54
C ALA A 139 -38.53 -32.74 -15.37
N GLY A 140 -38.89 -31.85 -14.42
CA GLY A 140 -40.19 -31.90 -13.72
C GLY A 140 -40.16 -31.68 -12.20
N GLN A 141 -40.32 -30.41 -11.78
CA GLN A 141 -41.25 -29.86 -10.74
C GLN A 141 -41.40 -30.62 -9.40
N GLY A 142 -41.44 -30.03 -8.18
CA GLY A 142 -41.39 -28.67 -7.62
C GLY A 142 -40.84 -28.80 -6.17
N GLU A 143 -40.59 -27.76 -5.38
CA GLU A 143 -41.57 -26.85 -4.77
C GLU A 143 -40.87 -25.59 -4.25
N GLN A 144 -41.53 -24.46 -4.46
CA GLN A 144 -41.11 -23.12 -4.11
C GLN A 144 -41.28 -22.89 -2.60
N LYS A 145 -40.27 -22.30 -1.96
CA LYS A 145 -40.47 -21.50 -0.75
C LYS A 145 -40.08 -20.07 -1.07
N ASP A 146 -41.09 -19.21 -1.00
CA ASP A 146 -41.00 -17.78 -1.15
C ASP A 146 -40.09 -17.20 -0.06
N THR A 147 -38.86 -16.88 -0.44
CA THR A 147 -38.02 -15.94 0.28
C THR A 147 -37.34 -15.15 -0.80
N GLU A 148 -37.87 -13.96 -1.08
CA GLU A 148 -37.31 -13.08 -2.09
C GLU A 148 -35.83 -12.85 -1.79
N ASP A 149 -34.97 -13.38 -2.65
CA ASP A 149 -33.53 -13.24 -2.51
C ASP A 149 -33.17 -11.75 -2.63
N PRO A 150 -32.57 -11.11 -1.62
CA PRO A 150 -32.24 -9.68 -1.67
C PRO A 150 -31.36 -9.31 -2.88
N TRP A 151 -30.64 -10.28 -3.45
CA TRP A 151 -29.84 -10.12 -4.66
C TRP A 151 -30.66 -10.06 -5.96
N GLU A 152 -31.85 -10.67 -6.00
CA GLU A 152 -32.79 -10.56 -7.13
C GLU A 152 -33.38 -9.15 -7.23
N LYS A 153 -33.70 -8.55 -6.08
CA LYS A 153 -34.21 -7.18 -6.01
C LYS A 153 -33.18 -6.16 -6.50
N ALA A 154 -31.92 -6.32 -6.08
CA ALA A 154 -30.82 -5.47 -6.52
C ALA A 154 -30.58 -5.56 -8.03
N LYS A 155 -30.73 -6.74 -8.65
CA LYS A 155 -30.59 -6.91 -10.10
C LYS A 155 -31.74 -6.31 -10.91
N LYS A 156 -32.97 -6.36 -10.38
CA LYS A 156 -34.15 -5.79 -11.05
C LYS A 156 -34.20 -4.26 -10.97
N GLU A 157 -33.69 -3.70 -9.88
CA GLU A 157 -33.63 -2.24 -9.67
C GLU A 157 -32.38 -1.60 -10.31
N ALA A 158 -31.39 -2.40 -10.73
CA ALA A 158 -30.20 -1.90 -11.41
C ALA A 158 -30.52 -1.44 -12.84
N PRO A 159 -30.16 -0.19 -13.24
CA PRO A 159 -30.13 0.20 -14.64
C PRO A 159 -29.23 -0.76 -15.44
N PRO A 160 -29.50 -1.01 -16.73
CA PRO A 160 -28.63 -1.86 -17.54
C PRO A 160 -27.24 -1.21 -17.65
N GLU A 161 -26.31 -1.67 -16.81
CA GLU A 161 -24.89 -1.32 -16.88
C GLU A 161 -24.26 -2.09 -18.04
N GLU A 162 -24.50 -1.63 -19.27
CA GLU A 162 -23.59 -1.93 -20.35
C GLU A 162 -22.22 -1.34 -19.97
N PRO A 163 -21.14 -2.13 -19.92
CA PRO A 163 -19.82 -1.59 -19.64
C PRO A 163 -19.47 -0.63 -20.77
N THR A 164 -19.59 0.67 -20.50
CA THR A 164 -19.15 1.70 -21.44
C THR A 164 -17.66 1.49 -21.65
N ALA A 165 -17.29 1.02 -22.84
CA ALA A 165 -15.89 0.84 -23.19
C ALA A 165 -15.17 2.18 -23.02
N TRP A 166 -14.11 2.19 -22.21
CA TRP A 166 -13.34 3.39 -21.94
C TRP A 166 -12.82 3.98 -23.26
N GLN A 167 -13.33 5.14 -23.66
CA GLN A 167 -12.86 5.87 -24.83
C GLN A 167 -11.85 6.94 -24.40
N PRO A 168 -10.57 6.87 -24.80
CA PRO A 168 -9.61 7.92 -24.52
C PRO A 168 -9.95 9.17 -25.35
N GLN A 169 -10.24 10.29 -24.69
CA GLN A 169 -10.43 11.57 -25.35
C GLN A 169 -9.08 12.10 -25.83
N THR A 170 -8.79 11.94 -27.12
CA THR A 170 -7.61 12.54 -27.75
C THR A 170 -7.89 14.01 -28.05
N ALA A 171 -7.47 14.91 -27.15
CA ALA A 171 -7.54 16.34 -27.41
C ALA A 171 -6.51 16.72 -28.50
N ARG A 172 -6.97 17.04 -29.71
CA ARG A 172 -6.11 17.66 -30.73
C ARG A 172 -5.77 19.09 -30.29
N ARG A 173 -4.51 19.34 -29.91
CA ARG A 173 -3.98 20.71 -29.81
C ARG A 173 -4.03 21.37 -31.20
N ARG A 174 -4.55 22.59 -31.26
CA ARG A 174 -4.34 23.53 -32.36
C ARG A 174 -3.03 24.27 -32.17
#